data_AF-A0A1G8DNB2-F1
#
_entry.id   AF-A0A1G8DNB2-F1
#
_cell.length_a   1.000
_cell.length_b   1.000
_cell.length_c   1.000
_cell.angle_alpha   90.00
_cell.angle_beta   90.00
_cell.angle_gamma   90.00
#
_symmetry.space_group_name_H-M   'P 1'
#
loop_
_entity.id
_entity.type
_entity.pdbx_description
1 polymer ?
#
loop_
_entity_poly.entity_id
_entity_poly.type
_entity_poly.pdbx_seq_one_letter_code
_entity_poly.pdbx_strand_id
1 'polypeptide(L)'
;MNASNGCARAEALGDTHAIVKESRPWMAIEQQQKLFSRYPLFFRSVRYPEVYPSNLAFFGIQCGLGWYPIIEAAAQEIEAELRSMWCEQAPSIENMASLDYQLLMDESAVFPVIPFCVDIRETEGRLQIPLLTGYLCDEDVWPRIVGSAEKAMRMARGVCERCGKPGKLRKIYWHHVYCDECSAPLHFESPEEPAER
;
A
#
# COMPACT_ATOMS: atom_id res chain seq x y z
N MET A 1 -43.28 -2.37 57.15
CA MET A 1 -41.81 -2.60 57.13
C MET A 1 -41.46 -2.74 55.65
N ASN A 2 -41.19 -1.65 54.90
CA ASN A 2 -39.88 -0.99 54.70
C ASN A 2 -38.76 -2.04 54.48
N ALA A 3 -37.91 -2.05 53.45
CA ALA A 3 -37.40 -1.07 52.48
C ALA A 3 -36.82 -1.86 51.26
N SER A 4 -37.01 -1.46 50.00
CA SER A 4 -36.18 -0.53 49.18
C SER A 4 -34.88 -1.11 48.59
N ASN A 5 -34.75 -0.96 47.26
CA ASN A 5 -33.54 -0.65 46.45
C ASN A 5 -32.36 -1.63 46.42
N GLY A 6 -31.68 -1.91 45.30
CA GLY A 6 -31.69 -1.34 43.95
C GLY A 6 -30.40 -1.74 43.21
N CYS A 7 -30.20 -1.13 42.03
CA CYS A 7 -29.01 -1.19 41.15
C CYS A 7 -29.01 -2.35 40.13
N ALA A 8 -29.63 -2.23 38.95
CA ALA A 8 -29.33 -1.41 37.77
C ALA A 8 -28.42 -2.12 36.73
N ARG A 9 -28.99 -2.21 35.51
CA ARG A 9 -28.41 -2.40 34.16
C ARG A 9 -26.88 -2.55 34.08
N ALA A 10 -26.44 -3.69 33.55
CA ALA A 10 -25.26 -3.74 32.69
C ALA A 10 -25.77 -3.86 31.24
N GLU A 11 -26.02 -2.71 30.61
CA GLU A 11 -26.19 -2.62 29.17
C GLU A 11 -24.82 -2.66 28.49
N ALA A 12 -24.76 -3.48 27.44
CA ALA A 12 -23.97 -3.33 26.22
C ALA A 12 -22.57 -2.66 26.31
N LEU A 13 -21.53 -3.48 26.26
CA LEU A 13 -20.28 -3.14 25.59
C LEU A 13 -20.11 -4.09 24.40
N GLY A 14 -21.00 -3.91 23.43
CA GLY A 14 -20.93 -4.50 22.10
C GLY A 14 -20.84 -3.39 21.07
N ASP A 15 -19.85 -2.51 21.22
CA ASP A 15 -19.56 -1.49 20.21
C ASP A 15 -18.62 -2.09 19.16
N THR A 16 -19.14 -3.06 18.41
CA THR A 16 -18.57 -3.37 17.09
C THR A 16 -18.96 -2.23 16.17
N HIS A 17 -18.11 -1.19 16.08
CA HIS A 17 -18.20 -0.22 15.01
C HIS A 17 -18.13 -0.99 13.69
N ALA A 18 -19.29 -1.12 13.03
CA ALA A 18 -19.35 -1.70 11.70
C ALA A 18 -18.62 -0.76 10.75
N ILE A 19 -17.34 -1.05 10.49
CA ILE A 19 -16.54 -0.29 9.52
C ILE A 19 -17.17 -0.53 8.15
N VAL A 20 -17.88 0.49 7.65
CA VAL A 20 -18.63 0.41 6.39
C VAL A 20 -17.64 0.26 5.24
N LYS A 21 -17.80 -0.82 4.47
CA LYS A 21 -16.94 -1.20 3.35
C LYS A 21 -17.42 -0.52 2.07
N GLU A 22 -17.23 0.79 1.94
CA GLU A 22 -17.56 1.50 0.70
C GLU A 22 -16.46 1.33 -0.35
N SER A 23 -16.77 0.60 -1.43
CA SER A 23 -15.85 0.44 -2.57
C SER A 23 -15.86 1.69 -3.45
N ARG A 24 -14.74 2.40 -3.51
CA ARG A 24 -14.58 3.66 -4.24
C ARG A 24 -14.30 3.44 -5.75
N PRO A 25 -14.89 4.21 -6.69
CA PRO A 25 -14.85 3.95 -8.13
C PRO A 25 -13.46 3.97 -8.81
N TRP A 26 -12.50 4.73 -8.30
CA TRP A 26 -11.13 4.77 -8.85
C TRP A 26 -10.28 3.56 -8.44
N MET A 27 -10.78 2.72 -7.52
CA MET A 27 -10.21 1.41 -7.22
C MET A 27 -10.68 0.33 -8.20
N ALA A 28 -11.45 0.68 -9.26
CA ALA A 28 -12.09 -0.27 -10.18
C ALA A 28 -11.20 -0.80 -11.32
N ILE A 29 -9.88 -0.72 -11.19
CA ILE A 29 -8.99 -1.51 -12.05
C ILE A 29 -9.02 -2.94 -11.52
N GLU A 30 -9.63 -3.87 -12.28
CA GLU A 30 -9.80 -5.29 -11.90
C GLU A 30 -8.49 -5.91 -11.38
N GLN A 31 -7.35 -5.54 -11.97
CA GLN A 31 -6.03 -6.00 -11.53
C GLN A 31 -5.63 -5.47 -10.14
N GLN A 32 -5.93 -4.20 -9.81
CA GLN A 32 -5.68 -3.66 -8.46
C GLN A 32 -6.56 -4.37 -7.43
N GLN A 33 -7.85 -4.55 -7.74
CA GLN A 33 -8.77 -5.25 -6.84
C GLN A 33 -8.32 -6.70 -6.57
N LYS A 34 -7.80 -7.39 -7.60
CA LYS A 34 -7.21 -8.72 -7.46
C LYS A 34 -6.01 -8.70 -6.51
N LEU A 35 -5.09 -7.75 -6.65
CA LEU A 35 -3.95 -7.59 -5.74
C LEU A 35 -4.39 -7.32 -4.30
N PHE A 36 -5.28 -6.35 -4.09
CA PHE A 36 -5.77 -5.96 -2.77
C PHE A 36 -6.56 -7.08 -2.08
N SER A 37 -7.25 -7.91 -2.87
CA SER A 37 -7.97 -9.07 -2.35
C SER A 37 -7.02 -10.19 -1.95
N ARG A 38 -5.94 -10.38 -2.73
CA ARG A 38 -4.97 -11.48 -2.57
C ARG A 38 -3.95 -11.25 -1.45
N TYR A 39 -3.52 -10.02 -1.22
CA TYR A 39 -2.53 -9.67 -0.20
C TYR A 39 -3.11 -8.68 0.83
N PRO A 40 -4.07 -9.14 1.65
CA PRO A 40 -4.91 -8.24 2.43
C PRO A 40 -4.23 -7.61 3.65
N LEU A 41 -3.12 -8.17 4.17
CA LEU A 41 -2.34 -7.51 5.24
C LEU A 41 -1.46 -6.40 4.67
N PHE A 42 -0.83 -6.66 3.53
CA PHE A 42 0.01 -5.70 2.84
C PHE A 42 -0.80 -4.50 2.33
N PHE A 43 -1.97 -4.76 1.74
CA PHE A 43 -2.90 -3.76 1.22
C PHE A 43 -4.02 -3.37 2.18
N ARG A 44 -3.86 -3.60 3.49
CA ARG A 44 -4.94 -3.35 4.45
C ARG A 44 -5.36 -1.88 4.53
N SER A 45 -4.47 -0.95 4.17
CA SER A 45 -4.81 0.47 4.12
C SER A 45 -5.93 0.79 3.13
N VAL A 46 -6.01 0.03 2.03
CA VAL A 46 -7.10 0.14 1.07
C VAL A 46 -8.43 -0.34 1.65
N ARG A 47 -8.39 -1.33 2.54
CA ARG A 47 -9.60 -1.90 3.17
C ARG A 47 -10.12 -1.04 4.32
N TYR A 48 -9.22 -0.39 5.05
CA TYR A 48 -9.52 0.42 6.23
C TYR A 48 -8.88 1.82 6.10
N PRO A 49 -9.33 2.64 5.13
CA PRO A 49 -8.70 3.95 4.84
C PRO A 49 -8.79 4.93 6.02
N GLU A 50 -9.84 4.82 6.83
CA GLU A 50 -10.05 5.64 8.03
C GLU A 50 -9.04 5.30 9.15
N VAL A 51 -8.53 4.06 9.16
CA VAL A 51 -7.55 3.58 10.14
C VAL A 51 -6.13 3.81 9.64
N TYR A 52 -5.90 3.68 8.33
CA TYR A 52 -4.59 3.79 7.71
C TYR A 52 -4.60 4.87 6.60
N PRO A 53 -4.73 6.16 6.98
CA PRO A 53 -4.78 7.24 6.01
C PRO A 53 -3.47 7.28 5.22
N SER A 54 -3.54 7.02 3.92
CA SER A 54 -2.35 6.85 3.08
C SER A 54 -2.67 7.08 1.61
N ASN A 55 -1.66 7.47 0.82
CA ASN A 55 -1.82 7.69 -0.62
C ASN A 55 -2.37 6.44 -1.32
N LEU A 56 -1.93 5.25 -0.91
CA LEU A 56 -2.45 3.99 -1.43
C LEU A 56 -3.95 3.83 -1.17
N ALA A 57 -4.42 4.22 0.01
CA ALA A 57 -5.83 4.17 0.37
C ALA A 57 -6.68 5.20 -0.40
N PHE A 58 -6.11 6.38 -0.70
CA PHE A 58 -6.83 7.47 -1.39
C PHE A 58 -6.76 7.39 -2.91
N PHE A 59 -5.63 7.00 -3.48
CA PHE A 59 -5.36 7.06 -4.92
C PHE A 59 -5.14 5.69 -5.56
N GLY A 60 -4.98 4.63 -4.77
CA GLY A 60 -4.63 3.30 -5.28
C GLY A 60 -3.18 3.25 -5.78
N ILE A 61 -2.90 2.29 -6.67
CA ILE A 61 -1.58 2.13 -7.27
C ILE A 61 -1.42 3.13 -8.42
N GLN A 62 -0.46 4.04 -8.30
CA GLN A 62 -0.18 5.13 -9.23
C GLN A 62 1.05 4.83 -10.10
N CYS A 63 1.05 3.69 -10.79
CA CYS A 63 2.12 3.34 -11.73
C CYS A 63 1.59 2.55 -12.92
N GLY A 64 2.44 2.39 -13.94
CA GLY A 64 2.10 1.65 -15.15
C GLY A 64 1.89 0.15 -14.93
N LEU A 65 1.01 -0.45 -15.75
CA LEU A 65 0.59 -1.86 -15.66
C LEU A 65 1.75 -2.86 -15.81
N GLY A 66 2.80 -2.48 -16.53
CA GLY A 66 4.01 -3.28 -16.71
C GLY A 66 4.77 -3.59 -15.42
N TRP A 67 4.53 -2.82 -14.34
CA TRP A 67 5.14 -3.08 -13.04
C TRP A 67 4.26 -3.90 -12.09
N TYR A 68 3.02 -4.22 -12.45
CA TYR A 68 2.12 -4.98 -11.58
C TYR A 68 2.65 -6.37 -11.21
N PRO A 69 3.27 -7.14 -12.13
CA PRO A 69 3.90 -8.42 -11.74
C PRO A 69 5.04 -8.26 -10.72
N ILE A 70 5.77 -7.13 -10.77
CA ILE A 70 6.85 -6.83 -9.81
C ILE A 70 6.25 -6.48 -8.44
N ILE A 71 5.20 -5.67 -8.43
CA ILE A 71 4.46 -5.31 -7.23
C ILE A 71 3.81 -6.55 -6.61
N GLU A 72 3.24 -7.44 -7.42
CA GLU A 72 2.66 -8.70 -6.96
C GLU A 72 3.70 -9.58 -6.26
N ALA A 73 4.89 -9.73 -6.86
CA ALA A 73 5.96 -10.52 -6.26
C ALA A 73 6.40 -9.95 -4.90
N ALA A 74 6.58 -8.63 -4.80
CA ALA A 74 6.88 -7.99 -3.51
C ALA A 74 5.73 -8.12 -2.51
N ALA A 75 4.49 -7.92 -2.94
CA ALA A 75 3.31 -8.08 -2.09
C ALA A 75 3.22 -9.50 -1.54
N GLN A 76 3.51 -10.52 -2.36
CA GLN A 76 3.55 -11.92 -1.92
C GLN A 76 4.64 -12.17 -0.87
N GLU A 77 5.87 -11.70 -1.11
CA GLU A 77 6.99 -11.86 -0.18
C GLU A 77 6.69 -11.14 1.15
N ILE A 78 6.20 -9.91 1.11
CA ILE A 78 5.89 -9.11 2.30
C ILE A 78 4.69 -9.67 3.06
N GLU A 79 3.60 -10.04 2.37
CA GLU A 79 2.43 -10.66 3.00
C GLU A 79 2.81 -11.94 3.76
N ALA A 80 3.75 -12.74 3.23
CA ALA A 80 4.22 -13.94 3.92
C ALA A 80 4.93 -13.61 5.25
N GLU A 81 5.79 -12.61 5.26
CA GLU A 81 6.47 -12.11 6.48
C GLU A 81 5.47 -11.52 7.49
N LEU A 82 4.49 -10.73 7.01
CA LEU A 82 3.42 -10.19 7.85
C LEU A 82 2.58 -11.32 8.48
N ARG A 83 2.29 -12.38 7.71
CA ARG A 83 1.56 -13.56 8.20
C ARG A 83 2.38 -14.35 9.21
N SER A 84 3.68 -14.55 9.00
CA SER A 84 4.51 -15.27 9.97
C SER A 84 4.59 -14.56 11.31
N MET A 85 4.62 -13.22 11.33
CA MET A 85 4.55 -12.45 12.57
C MET A 85 3.17 -12.56 13.24
N TRP A 86 2.09 -12.50 12.47
CA TRP A 86 0.74 -12.34 13.02
C TRP A 86 -0.02 -13.65 13.30
N CYS A 87 0.37 -14.78 12.70
CA CYS A 87 -0.36 -16.04 12.77
C CYS A 87 -0.50 -16.63 14.18
N GLU A 88 0.29 -16.18 15.16
CA GLU A 88 0.25 -16.70 16.52
C GLU A 88 -0.66 -15.90 17.47
N GLN A 89 -1.09 -14.67 17.12
CA GLN A 89 -1.48 -13.69 18.14
C GLN A 89 -2.87 -13.03 18.03
N ALA A 90 -3.59 -12.99 16.89
CA ALA A 90 -4.98 -12.48 16.90
C ALA A 90 -5.82 -12.81 15.63
N PRO A 91 -7.16 -12.96 15.79
CA PRO A 91 -8.05 -13.51 14.78
C PRO A 91 -8.56 -12.41 13.83
N SER A 92 -8.37 -12.54 12.53
CA SER A 92 -8.90 -11.64 11.48
C SER A 92 -8.31 -10.21 11.40
N ILE A 93 -8.34 -9.65 10.18
CA ILE A 93 -7.78 -8.32 9.85
C ILE A 93 -8.66 -7.20 10.42
N GLU A 94 -9.96 -7.47 10.54
CA GLU A 94 -10.93 -6.57 11.15
C GLU A 94 -10.53 -6.25 12.60
N ASN A 95 -10.15 -7.26 13.39
CA ASN A 95 -9.73 -7.04 14.78
C ASN A 95 -8.41 -6.25 14.86
N MET A 96 -7.48 -6.48 13.92
CA MET A 96 -6.27 -5.67 13.81
C MET A 96 -6.59 -4.21 13.49
N ALA A 97 -7.47 -3.96 12.52
CA ALA A 97 -7.87 -2.60 12.17
C ALA A 97 -8.58 -1.90 13.35
N SER A 98 -9.40 -2.62 14.12
CA SER A 98 -10.01 -2.07 15.34
C SER A 98 -8.99 -1.72 16.41
N LEU A 99 -7.97 -2.57 16.64
CA LEU A 99 -6.89 -2.30 17.57
C LEU A 99 -6.06 -1.09 17.11
N ASP A 100 -5.64 -1.07 15.84
CA ASP A 100 -4.88 0.03 15.24
C ASP A 100 -5.67 1.35 15.30
N TYR A 101 -6.98 1.32 15.12
CA TYR A 101 -7.83 2.51 15.25
C TYR A 101 -7.83 3.07 16.67
N GLN A 102 -7.90 2.20 17.69
CA GLN A 102 -7.81 2.64 19.08
C GLN A 102 -6.45 3.24 19.40
N LEU A 103 -5.35 2.63 18.90
CA LEU A 103 -4.01 3.17 19.06
C LEU A 103 -3.83 4.51 18.34
N LEU A 104 -4.44 4.69 17.16
CA LEU A 104 -4.39 5.95 16.42
C LEU A 104 -5.03 7.11 17.20
N MET A 105 -6.06 6.83 18.01
CA MET A 105 -6.76 7.84 18.82
C MET A 105 -6.06 8.16 20.14
N ASP A 106 -5.07 7.36 20.55
CA ASP A 106 -4.27 7.58 21.75
C ASP A 106 -2.95 8.26 21.37
N GLU A 107 -2.80 9.54 21.74
CA GLU A 107 -1.61 10.35 21.43
C GLU A 107 -0.30 9.78 21.98
N SER A 108 -0.37 8.86 22.96
CA SER A 108 0.79 8.22 23.59
C SER A 108 1.11 6.84 23.02
N ALA A 109 0.25 6.29 22.17
CA ALA A 109 0.38 4.94 21.64
C ALA A 109 1.25 4.87 20.37
N VAL A 110 1.90 3.73 20.18
CA VAL A 110 2.66 3.45 18.96
C VAL A 110 1.72 2.84 17.92
N PHE A 111 1.60 3.51 16.78
CA PHE A 111 0.80 3.10 15.62
C PHE A 111 1.70 2.96 14.39
N PRO A 112 1.48 1.97 13.51
CA PRO A 112 0.56 0.81 13.60
C PRO A 112 1.17 -0.36 14.38
N VAL A 113 0.39 -1.42 14.62
CA VAL A 113 0.83 -2.66 15.27
C VAL A 113 1.84 -3.42 14.41
N ILE A 114 1.53 -3.64 13.13
CA ILE A 114 2.46 -4.29 12.18
C ILE A 114 2.76 -3.37 10.98
N PRO A 115 3.80 -3.61 10.18
CA PRO A 115 4.10 -2.75 9.04
C PRO A 115 3.02 -2.76 7.95
N PHE A 116 2.88 -1.68 7.17
CA PHE A 116 2.04 -1.65 5.96
C PHE A 116 2.57 -0.74 4.85
N CYS A 117 1.99 -0.90 3.66
CA CYS A 117 2.26 -0.08 2.49
C CYS A 117 1.47 1.23 2.51
N VAL A 118 2.18 2.36 2.47
CA VAL A 118 1.54 3.69 2.49
C VAL A 118 1.32 4.28 1.10
N ASP A 119 2.12 3.88 0.13
CA ASP A 119 2.02 4.38 -1.24
C ASP A 119 2.59 3.33 -2.21
N ILE A 120 2.10 3.32 -3.44
CA ILE A 120 2.75 2.65 -4.56
C ILE A 120 2.61 3.56 -5.76
N ARG A 121 3.71 4.20 -6.15
CA ARG A 121 3.69 5.18 -7.22
C ARG A 121 4.94 5.16 -8.08
N GLU A 122 4.80 5.69 -9.27
CA GLU A 122 5.91 6.09 -10.11
C GLU A 122 6.39 7.50 -9.73
N THR A 123 7.70 7.69 -9.62
CA THR A 123 8.31 9.01 -9.44
C THR A 123 9.66 9.04 -10.16
N GLU A 124 9.76 9.87 -11.20
CA GLU A 124 10.95 10.04 -12.05
C GLU A 124 11.48 8.74 -12.68
N GLY A 125 10.59 7.93 -13.23
CA GLY A 125 10.90 6.63 -13.83
C GLY A 125 11.31 5.59 -12.79
N ARG A 126 10.86 5.74 -11.54
CA ARG A 126 11.17 4.81 -10.44
C ARG A 126 9.90 4.40 -9.73
N LEU A 127 9.74 3.09 -9.54
CA LEU A 127 8.75 2.55 -8.61
C LEU A 127 9.14 2.90 -7.18
N GLN A 128 8.19 3.42 -6.42
CA GLN A 128 8.29 3.69 -4.99
C GLN A 128 7.28 2.83 -4.25
N ILE A 129 7.72 2.13 -3.20
CA ILE A 129 6.88 1.35 -2.29
C ILE A 129 7.24 1.74 -0.85
N PRO A 130 6.93 2.96 -0.39
CA PRO A 130 7.15 3.34 0.98
C PRO A 130 6.30 2.48 1.93
N LEU A 131 6.92 2.12 3.05
CA LEU A 131 6.36 1.29 4.09
C LEU A 131 6.41 2.05 5.41
N LEU A 132 5.35 1.95 6.21
CA LEU A 132 5.38 2.38 7.60
C LEU A 132 5.72 1.15 8.46
N THR A 133 6.71 1.29 9.34
CA THR A 133 7.06 0.25 10.32
C THR A 133 5.94 0.07 11.34
N GLY A 134 5.92 -1.06 12.06
CA GLY A 134 4.96 -1.31 13.12
C GLY A 134 5.63 -1.61 14.46
N TYR A 135 4.92 -1.37 15.56
CA TYR A 135 5.41 -1.57 16.92
C TYR A 135 5.80 -3.02 17.24
N LEU A 136 5.04 -3.99 16.73
CA LEU A 136 5.31 -5.43 16.88
C LEU A 136 6.12 -6.00 15.72
N CYS A 137 6.82 -5.16 14.94
CA CYS A 137 7.70 -5.69 13.91
C CYS A 137 9.01 -6.17 14.55
N ASP A 138 9.26 -7.48 14.49
CA ASP A 138 10.52 -8.05 14.97
C ASP A 138 11.71 -7.42 14.22
N GLU A 139 12.82 -7.21 14.95
CA GLU A 139 14.05 -6.62 14.41
C GLU A 139 14.59 -7.39 13.20
N ASP A 140 14.41 -8.71 13.18
CA ASP A 140 14.85 -9.55 12.07
C ASP A 140 13.90 -9.53 10.87
N VAL A 141 12.61 -9.24 11.08
CA VAL A 141 11.59 -9.27 10.02
C VAL A 141 11.59 -7.98 9.21
N TRP A 142 11.77 -6.83 9.86
CA TRP A 142 11.73 -5.53 9.18
C TRP A 142 12.71 -5.43 8.00
N PRO A 143 14.00 -5.82 8.12
CA PRO A 143 14.94 -5.82 7.00
C PRO A 143 14.50 -6.71 5.84
N ARG A 144 13.78 -7.82 6.10
CA ARG A 144 13.27 -8.70 5.04
C ARG A 144 12.11 -8.05 4.30
N ILE A 145 11.18 -7.44 5.03
CA ILE A 145 10.06 -6.68 4.45
C ILE A 145 10.58 -5.53 3.56
N VAL A 146 11.50 -4.72 4.09
CA VAL A 146 12.12 -3.62 3.33
C VAL A 146 12.92 -4.16 2.14
N GLY A 147 13.68 -5.24 2.34
CA GLY A 147 14.46 -5.89 1.28
C GLY A 147 13.60 -6.34 0.09
N SER A 148 12.42 -6.89 0.35
CA SER A 148 11.45 -7.29 -0.69
C SER A 148 10.92 -6.08 -1.47
N ALA A 149 10.58 -4.98 -0.78
CA ALA A 149 10.19 -3.74 -1.44
C ALA A 149 11.33 -3.15 -2.28
N GLU A 150 12.55 -3.06 -1.74
CA GLU A 150 13.73 -2.57 -2.44
C GLU A 150 14.10 -3.41 -3.66
N LYS A 151 13.92 -4.73 -3.55
CA LYS A 151 14.08 -5.66 -4.67
C LYS A 151 13.11 -5.32 -5.80
N ALA A 152 11.84 -5.13 -5.51
CA ALA A 152 10.86 -4.68 -6.51
C ALA A 152 11.24 -3.32 -7.13
N MET A 153 11.56 -2.33 -6.30
CA MET A 153 11.96 -0.99 -6.76
C MET A 153 13.20 -1.03 -7.68
N ARG A 154 14.16 -1.92 -7.40
CA ARG A 154 15.35 -2.13 -8.23
C ARG A 154 15.01 -2.81 -9.56
N MET A 155 14.18 -3.86 -9.53
CA MET A 155 13.77 -4.59 -10.72
C MET A 155 13.00 -3.70 -11.70
N ALA A 156 12.12 -2.84 -11.19
CA ALA A 156 11.32 -1.93 -12.01
C ALA A 156 12.15 -1.00 -12.91
N ARG A 157 13.40 -0.67 -12.51
CA ARG A 157 14.30 0.21 -13.30
C ARG A 157 14.66 -0.34 -14.68
N GLY A 158 14.58 -1.65 -14.87
CA GLY A 158 14.88 -2.33 -16.12
C GLY A 158 13.65 -2.85 -16.85
N VAL A 159 12.45 -2.54 -16.36
CA VAL A 159 11.18 -3.07 -16.88
C VAL A 159 10.31 -1.94 -17.37
N CYS A 160 9.81 -2.06 -18.59
CA CYS A 160 8.90 -1.12 -19.21
C CYS A 160 7.63 -0.98 -18.35
N GLU A 161 7.38 0.22 -17.82
CA GLU A 161 6.21 0.50 -16.97
C GLU A 161 4.89 0.30 -17.71
N ARG A 162 4.88 0.36 -19.05
CA ARG A 162 3.67 0.17 -19.85
C ARG A 162 3.34 -1.30 -20.11
N CYS A 163 4.33 -2.11 -20.50
CA CYS A 163 4.09 -3.46 -21.04
C CYS A 163 4.84 -4.59 -20.32
N GLY A 164 5.72 -4.29 -19.37
CA GLY A 164 6.46 -5.31 -18.61
C GLY A 164 7.65 -5.96 -19.33
N LYS A 165 7.89 -5.64 -20.61
CA LYS A 165 9.11 -6.06 -21.34
C LYS A 165 10.35 -5.33 -20.81
N PRO A 166 11.58 -5.79 -21.11
CA PRO A 166 12.79 -5.04 -20.80
C PRO A 166 12.72 -3.59 -21.33
N GLY A 167 12.99 -2.64 -20.44
CA GLY A 167 12.93 -1.20 -20.70
C GLY A 167 14.20 -0.51 -20.25
N LYS A 168 14.35 0.74 -20.70
CA LYS A 168 15.44 1.63 -20.26
C LYS A 168 14.85 2.95 -19.79
N LEU A 169 15.51 3.58 -18.81
CA LEU A 169 15.16 4.92 -18.39
C LEU A 169 15.32 5.89 -19.56
N ARG A 170 14.24 6.58 -19.90
CA ARG A 170 14.20 7.60 -20.94
C ARG A 170 14.01 8.94 -20.27
N LYS A 171 14.91 9.86 -20.60
CA LYS A 171 14.87 11.24 -20.15
C LYS A 171 14.32 12.10 -21.27
N ILE A 172 13.00 12.12 -21.39
CA ILE A 172 12.31 13.10 -22.25
C ILE A 172 11.91 14.27 -21.34
N TYR A 173 10.77 14.93 -21.57
CA TYR A 173 10.24 15.96 -20.68
C TYR A 173 9.91 15.38 -19.28
N TRP A 174 9.47 14.12 -19.23
CA TRP A 174 9.31 13.32 -18.02
C TRP A 174 10.22 12.08 -18.08
N HIS A 175 10.67 11.63 -16.91
CA HIS A 175 11.48 10.41 -16.77
C HIS A 175 10.56 9.19 -16.71
N HIS A 176 10.75 8.22 -17.60
CA HIS A 176 9.97 6.98 -17.65
C HIS A 176 10.83 5.78 -18.02
N VAL A 177 10.41 4.57 -17.64
CA VAL A 177 11.09 3.34 -18.10
C VAL A 177 10.26 2.71 -19.21
N TYR A 178 10.73 2.80 -20.45
CA TYR A 178 10.01 2.28 -21.63
C TYR A 178 10.91 1.42 -22.53
N CYS A 179 10.35 0.35 -23.09
CA CYS A 179 10.94 -0.36 -24.23
C CYS A 179 10.87 0.49 -25.50
N ASP A 180 11.64 0.13 -26.55
CA ASP A 180 11.68 0.92 -27.79
C ASP A 180 10.29 1.01 -28.45
N GLU A 181 9.53 -0.08 -28.47
CA GLU A 181 8.16 -0.14 -28.99
C GLU A 181 7.20 0.81 -28.25
N CYS A 182 7.30 0.91 -26.92
CA CYS A 182 6.42 1.78 -26.12
C CYS A 182 6.86 3.25 -26.14
N SER A 183 8.08 3.53 -26.62
CA SER A 183 8.65 4.88 -26.67
C SER A 183 8.51 5.58 -28.02
N ALA A 184 8.26 4.85 -29.10
CA ALA A 184 8.22 5.38 -30.46
C ALA A 184 6.81 5.93 -30.80
N PRO A 185 6.70 7.11 -31.43
CA PRO A 185 7.14 8.39 -30.90
C PRO A 185 5.94 9.36 -30.77
N LEU A 186 5.96 10.19 -29.72
CA LEU A 186 5.36 11.51 -29.86
C LEU A 186 6.27 12.28 -30.83
N HIS A 187 5.77 12.56 -32.05
CA HIS A 187 6.39 13.53 -32.95
C HIS A 187 6.39 14.89 -32.24
N PHE A 188 7.47 15.21 -31.55
CA PHE A 188 7.77 16.57 -31.13
C PHE A 188 8.92 17.04 -32.00
N GLU A 189 8.59 17.85 -33.00
CA GLU A 189 9.57 18.79 -33.57
C GLU A 189 10.00 19.70 -32.43
N SER A 190 11.25 19.57 -31.98
CA SER A 190 11.85 20.58 -31.11
C SER A 190 11.93 21.88 -31.91
N PRO A 191 11.50 23.04 -31.37
CA PRO A 191 11.92 24.30 -31.93
C PRO A 191 13.45 24.32 -31.93
N GLU A 192 14.04 24.61 -33.08
CA GLU A 192 15.49 24.85 -33.20
C GLU A 192 15.84 26.00 -32.26
N GLU A 193 16.80 25.78 -31.33
CA GLU A 193 17.41 26.88 -30.59
C GLU A 193 18.06 27.82 -31.60
N PRO A 194 17.69 29.12 -31.64
CA PRO A 194 18.32 30.04 -32.57
C PRO A 194 19.80 30.20 -32.19
N ALA A 195 20.67 29.91 -33.15
CA ALA A 195 22.10 30.08 -33.01
C ALA A 195 22.42 31.51 -32.55
N GLU A 196 23.03 31.62 -31.37
CA GLU A 196 23.59 32.88 -30.85
C GLU A 196 24.61 33.42 -31.87
N ARG A 197 24.40 34.67 -32.29
CA ARG A 197 25.35 35.49 -33.07
C ARG A 197 25.97 36.54 -32.17
#